data_AF-A0A7C3K4X7-F1
#
_entry.id   AF-A0A7C3K4X7-F1
#
_cell.length_a   1.000
_cell.length_b   1.000
_cell.length_c   1.000
_cell.angle_alpha   90.00
_cell.angle_beta   90.00
_cell.angle_gamma   90.00
#
_symmetry.space_group_name_H-M   'P 1'
#
loop_
_entity.id
_entity.type
_entity.pdbx_description
1 polymer ?
#
loop_
_entity_poly.entity_id
_entity_poly.type
_entity_poly.pdbx_seq_one_letter_code
_entity_poly.pdbx_strand_id
1 'polypeptide(L)'
;MAEKQPYLTLDNYPDYIKRYRDSRPNPVFARAAHHLASLMYRLELSFTDEAKTRAILARSNEANEAKFAGPNHTTRYDQYVLLAVAQRVKELRTMRGNAGIPAKAEIPNEKPAIVRVAAENVGAFWVIRKKDVTNSGV
;
A
#
# COMPACT_ATOMS: atom_id res chain seq x y z
N MET A 1 -15.29 -1.14 23.12
CA MET A 1 -16.26 -0.53 22.18
C MET A 1 -15.49 -0.15 20.94
N ALA A 2 -15.82 -0.71 19.77
CA ALA A 2 -15.15 -0.32 18.53
C ALA A 2 -15.56 1.12 18.20
N GLU A 3 -14.63 2.05 18.33
CA GLU A 3 -14.80 3.44 17.88
C GLU A 3 -15.30 3.38 16.42
N LYS A 4 -16.53 3.87 16.17
CA LYS A 4 -17.09 3.96 14.81
C LYS A 4 -16.16 4.89 14.02
N GLN A 5 -15.23 4.32 13.27
CA GLN A 5 -14.29 5.16 12.54
C GLN A 5 -15.02 5.91 11.41
N PRO A 6 -14.77 7.23 11.28
CA PRO A 6 -15.57 8.14 10.46
C PRO A 6 -15.48 7.82 8.96
N TYR A 7 -16.56 8.15 8.25
CA TYR A 7 -16.60 8.18 6.78
C TYR A 7 -15.62 9.22 6.24
N LEU A 8 -14.98 8.97 5.09
CA LEU A 8 -14.06 9.93 4.48
C LEU A 8 -14.85 10.93 3.64
N THR A 9 -14.80 12.21 4.02
CA THR A 9 -15.39 13.35 3.31
C THR A 9 -14.33 14.43 3.06
N LEU A 10 -14.65 15.46 2.26
CA LEU A 10 -13.75 16.60 2.06
C LEU A 10 -13.52 17.37 3.37
N ASP A 11 -14.58 17.55 4.16
CA ASP A 11 -14.54 18.35 5.40
C ASP A 11 -13.64 17.74 6.48
N ASN A 12 -13.58 16.41 6.56
CA ASN A 12 -12.75 15.72 7.55
C ASN A 12 -11.45 15.15 6.97
N TYR A 13 -11.15 15.43 5.69
CA TYR A 13 -9.94 14.95 5.02
C TYR A 13 -8.64 15.32 5.76
N PRO A 14 -8.45 16.53 6.31
CA PRO A 14 -7.24 16.87 7.06
C PRO A 14 -7.04 15.99 8.30
N ASP A 15 -8.11 15.75 9.07
CA ASP A 15 -8.05 14.89 10.27
C ASP A 15 -7.83 13.43 9.90
N TYR A 16 -8.40 13.01 8.78
CA TYR A 16 -8.21 11.68 8.25
C TYR A 16 -6.76 11.45 7.79
N ILE A 17 -6.19 12.36 7.01
CA ILE A 17 -4.76 12.35 6.64
C ILE A 17 -3.89 12.29 7.90
N LYS A 18 -4.22 13.07 8.93
CA LYS A 18 -3.48 13.05 10.21
C LYS A 18 -3.57 11.69 10.90
N ARG A 19 -4.74 11.04 10.89
CA ARG A 19 -4.93 9.68 11.44
C ARG A 19 -4.04 8.66 10.72
N TYR A 20 -3.93 8.73 9.39
CA TYR A 20 -3.17 7.75 8.62
C TYR A 20 -1.68 8.10 8.43
N ARG A 21 -1.28 9.35 8.65
CA ARG A 21 0.13 9.81 8.55
C ARG A 21 1.07 8.94 9.37
N ASP A 22 0.67 8.64 10.61
CA ASP A 22 1.48 7.85 11.55
C ASP A 22 0.98 6.41 11.69
N SER A 23 -0.13 6.07 11.01
CA SER A 23 -0.65 4.72 11.01
C SER A 23 0.35 3.81 10.30
N ARG A 24 0.78 2.77 11.00
CA ARG A 24 1.59 1.70 10.41
C ARG A 24 0.74 0.46 10.28
N PRO A 25 0.85 -0.29 9.17
CA PRO A 25 0.25 -1.61 9.09
C PRO A 25 0.71 -2.48 10.26
N ASN A 26 -0.14 -3.40 10.69
CA ASN A 26 0.28 -4.43 11.64
C ASN A 26 1.34 -5.31 10.93
N PRO A 27 2.61 -5.29 11.40
CA PRO A 27 3.70 -5.90 10.65
C PRO A 27 3.57 -7.42 10.55
N VAL A 28 2.94 -8.07 11.52
CA VAL A 28 2.70 -9.52 11.50
C VAL A 28 1.63 -9.86 10.46
N PHE A 29 0.49 -9.19 10.54
CA PHE A 29 -0.62 -9.41 9.60
C PHE A 29 -0.20 -9.08 8.17
N ALA A 30 0.43 -7.93 7.96
CA ALA A 30 0.89 -7.50 6.65
C ALA A 30 1.91 -8.48 6.07
N ARG A 31 2.89 -8.95 6.86
CA ARG A 31 3.86 -9.95 6.38
C ARG A 31 3.18 -11.26 5.97
N ALA A 32 2.19 -11.72 6.74
CA ALA A 32 1.42 -12.92 6.40
C ALA A 32 0.60 -12.73 5.12
N ALA A 33 -0.13 -11.62 5.01
CA ALA A 33 -0.92 -11.28 3.83
C ALA A 33 -0.05 -11.13 2.58
N HIS A 34 1.09 -10.45 2.67
CA HIS A 34 2.04 -10.30 1.57
C HIS A 34 2.64 -11.65 1.16
N HIS A 35 2.93 -12.51 2.14
CA HIS A 35 3.43 -13.84 1.86
C HIS A 35 2.38 -14.69 1.13
N LEU A 36 1.13 -14.70 1.59
CA LEU A 36 0.04 -15.41 0.91
C LEU A 36 -0.16 -14.88 -0.52
N ALA A 37 -0.14 -13.56 -0.72
CA ALA A 37 -0.19 -12.98 -2.05
C ALA A 37 0.97 -13.50 -2.94
N SER A 38 2.19 -13.58 -2.41
CA SER A 38 3.35 -14.09 -3.16
C SER A 38 3.27 -15.55 -3.60
N LEU A 39 2.44 -16.35 -2.94
CA LEU A 39 2.17 -17.74 -3.30
C LEU A 39 1.10 -17.84 -4.40
N MET A 40 0.13 -16.91 -4.41
CA MET A 40 -0.92 -16.87 -5.43
C MET A 40 -0.41 -16.39 -6.79
N TYR A 41 0.58 -15.51 -6.82
CA TYR A 41 1.12 -14.96 -8.07
C TYR A 41 2.44 -15.63 -8.46
N ARG A 42 2.47 -16.22 -9.66
CA ARG A 42 3.73 -16.64 -10.31
C ARG A 42 4.39 -15.42 -10.93
N LEU A 43 5.43 -14.92 -10.26
CA LEU A 43 6.22 -13.79 -10.74
C LEU A 43 7.39 -14.26 -11.60
N GLU A 44 7.47 -13.72 -12.82
CA GLU A 44 8.68 -13.68 -13.63
C GLU A 44 9.27 -12.27 -13.50
N LEU A 45 10.52 -12.19 -13.04
CA LEU A 45 11.20 -10.93 -12.75
C LEU A 45 12.47 -10.84 -13.58
N SER A 46 12.55 -9.81 -14.40
CA SER A 46 13.76 -9.44 -15.14
C SER A 46 14.06 -7.98 -14.92
N PHE A 47 15.32 -7.66 -14.64
CA PHE A 47 15.79 -6.29 -14.56
C PHE A 47 16.54 -5.94 -15.84
N THR A 48 16.31 -4.74 -16.39
CA THR A 48 17.01 -4.27 -17.61
C THR A 48 18.53 -4.23 -17.42
N ASP A 49 18.98 -3.89 -16.20
CA ASP A 49 20.38 -3.98 -15.76
C ASP A 49 20.37 -4.46 -14.31
N GLU A 50 20.55 -5.78 -14.12
CA GLU A 50 20.40 -6.41 -12.82
C GLU A 50 21.46 -5.96 -11.81
N ALA A 51 22.73 -5.87 -12.22
CA ALA A 51 23.83 -5.48 -11.35
C ALA A 51 23.64 -4.04 -10.83
N LYS A 52 23.33 -3.11 -11.74
CA LYS A 52 23.09 -1.71 -11.38
C LYS A 52 21.84 -1.56 -10.50
N THR A 53 20.77 -2.27 -10.84
CA THR A 53 19.51 -2.20 -10.06
C THR A 53 19.71 -2.69 -8.63
N ARG A 54 20.39 -3.83 -8.45
CA ARG A 54 20.67 -4.37 -7.11
C ARG A 54 21.58 -3.44 -6.30
N ALA A 55 22.60 -2.85 -6.91
CA ALA A 55 23.48 -1.90 -6.25
C ALA A 55 22.73 -0.65 -5.76
N ILE A 56 21.82 -0.10 -6.57
CA ILE A 56 20.98 1.05 -6.20
C ILE A 56 20.07 0.68 -5.01
N LEU A 57 19.40 -0.46 -5.07
CA LEU A 57 18.52 -0.90 -3.99
C LEU A 57 19.26 -1.19 -2.68
N ALA A 58 20.46 -1.78 -2.75
CA ALA A 58 21.31 -2.03 -1.59
C ALA A 58 21.73 -0.71 -0.92
N ARG A 59 22.25 0.25 -1.70
CA ARG A 59 22.63 1.58 -1.18
C ARG A 59 21.44 2.31 -0.55
N SER A 60 20.28 2.27 -1.19
CA SER A 60 19.06 2.89 -0.67
C SER A 60 18.58 2.25 0.64
N ASN A 61 18.85 0.95 0.85
CA ASN A 61 18.59 0.30 2.14
C ASN A 61 19.57 0.76 3.22
N GLU A 62 20.86 0.86 2.91
CA GLU A 62 21.89 1.33 3.85
C GLU A 62 21.62 2.78 4.30
N ALA A 63 21.18 3.62 3.38
CA ALA A 63 20.84 5.02 3.65
C ALA A 63 19.45 5.20 4.32
N ASN A 64 18.71 4.12 4.55
CA ASN A 64 17.34 4.14 5.08
C ASN A 64 16.39 5.09 4.32
N GLU A 65 16.57 5.18 3.01
CA GLU A 65 15.77 6.05 2.16
C GLU A 65 14.35 5.50 1.96
N ALA A 66 13.39 6.41 1.90
CA ALA A 66 12.03 6.10 1.49
C ALA A 66 12.01 5.62 0.02
N LYS A 67 11.35 4.50 -0.23
CA LYS A 67 11.25 3.90 -1.56
C LYS A 67 9.83 4.06 -2.09
N PHE A 68 9.72 4.48 -3.34
CA PHE A 68 8.46 4.62 -4.05
C PHE A 68 8.43 3.64 -5.23
N ALA A 69 7.36 2.85 -5.31
CA ALA A 69 7.12 1.95 -6.43
C ALA A 69 5.89 2.43 -7.21
N GLY A 70 6.10 2.87 -8.45
CA GLY A 70 5.04 3.28 -9.37
C GLY A 70 4.91 2.28 -10.50
N PRO A 71 4.02 1.28 -10.41
CA PRO A 71 3.80 0.35 -11.51
C PRO A 71 2.99 1.03 -12.62
N ASN A 72 3.20 0.60 -13.86
CA ASN A 72 2.18 0.80 -14.88
C ASN A 72 0.95 0.00 -14.44
N HIS A 73 -0.15 0.68 -14.13
CA HIS A 73 -1.34 0.03 -13.59
C HIS A 73 -2.10 -0.66 -14.74
N THR A 74 -2.05 -1.99 -14.77
CA THR A 74 -2.66 -2.85 -15.79
C THR A 74 -3.88 -3.60 -15.28
N THR A 75 -3.90 -3.99 -14.00
CA THR A 75 -4.99 -4.76 -13.41
C THR A 75 -5.37 -4.28 -12.01
N ARG A 76 -6.53 -4.71 -11.50
CA ARG A 76 -6.93 -4.48 -10.10
C ARG A 76 -6.09 -5.23 -9.06
N TYR A 77 -5.12 -6.03 -9.50
CA TYR A 77 -4.31 -6.90 -8.64
C TYR A 77 -2.86 -6.42 -8.49
N ASP A 78 -2.49 -5.32 -9.15
CA ASP A 78 -1.11 -4.85 -9.24
C ASP A 78 -0.49 -4.56 -7.87
N GLN A 79 -1.28 -4.09 -6.91
CA GLN A 79 -0.84 -3.93 -5.53
C GLN A 79 -0.39 -5.25 -4.91
N TYR A 80 -1.05 -6.37 -5.20
CA TYR A 80 -0.65 -7.68 -4.68
C TYR A 80 0.59 -8.22 -5.39
N VAL A 81 0.71 -7.96 -6.69
CA VAL A 81 1.91 -8.28 -7.49
C VAL A 81 3.12 -7.56 -6.92
N LEU A 82 3.03 -6.24 -6.64
CA LEU A 82 4.12 -5.47 -6.03
C LEU A 82 4.55 -6.01 -4.66
N LEU A 83 3.58 -6.37 -3.82
CA LEU A 83 3.86 -6.97 -2.51
C LEU A 83 4.55 -8.33 -2.66
N ALA A 84 4.14 -9.12 -3.65
CA ALA A 84 4.80 -10.37 -4.01
C ALA A 84 6.23 -10.14 -4.54
N VAL A 85 6.49 -9.07 -5.30
CA VAL A 85 7.85 -8.71 -5.73
C VAL A 85 8.71 -8.37 -4.51
N ALA A 86 8.20 -7.55 -3.58
CA ALA A 86 8.88 -7.20 -2.34
C ALA A 86 9.17 -8.41 -1.44
N GLN A 87 8.38 -9.48 -1.55
CA GLN A 87 8.64 -10.77 -0.90
C GLN A 87 9.84 -11.50 -1.53
N ARG A 88 9.91 -11.54 -2.87
CA ARG A 88 10.90 -12.35 -3.61
C ARG A 88 12.26 -11.66 -3.75
N VAL A 89 12.27 -10.36 -4.00
CA VAL A 89 13.51 -9.58 -4.15
C VAL A 89 14.09 -9.25 -2.78
N LYS A 90 15.28 -9.76 -2.46
CA LYS A 90 15.91 -9.66 -1.13
C LYS A 90 16.03 -8.20 -0.68
N GLU A 91 16.42 -7.33 -1.59
CA GLU A 91 16.65 -5.91 -1.38
C GLU A 91 15.36 -5.12 -1.12
N LEU A 92 14.19 -5.67 -1.46
CA LEU A 92 12.90 -5.03 -1.23
C LEU A 92 12.17 -5.58 0.01
N ARG A 93 12.76 -6.56 0.71
CA ARG A 93 12.12 -7.18 1.89
C ARG A 93 11.84 -6.21 3.02
N THR A 94 12.57 -5.10 3.10
CA THR A 94 12.34 -4.00 4.06
C THR A 94 10.98 -3.34 3.88
N MET A 95 10.38 -3.41 2.68
CA MET A 95 9.03 -2.91 2.40
C MET A 95 7.93 -3.84 2.95
N ARG A 96 8.26 -5.08 3.31
CA ARG A 96 7.27 -6.07 3.77
C ARG A 96 6.69 -5.67 5.13
N GLY A 97 5.39 -5.36 5.12
CA GLY A 97 4.67 -4.89 6.30
C GLY A 97 5.07 -3.49 6.75
N ASN A 98 5.76 -2.74 5.90
CA ASN A 98 6.10 -1.32 6.12
C ASN A 98 5.64 -0.43 4.94
N ALA A 99 5.15 -1.03 3.85
CA ALA A 99 4.68 -0.29 2.69
C ALA A 99 3.31 0.35 2.97
N GLY A 100 3.19 1.65 2.65
CA GLY A 100 1.91 2.32 2.52
C GLY A 100 1.38 2.15 1.09
N ILE A 101 0.10 1.81 0.96
CA ILE A 101 -0.58 1.61 -0.33
C ILE A 101 -1.70 2.64 -0.44
N PRO A 102 -1.58 3.65 -1.33
CA PRO A 102 -2.67 4.59 -1.54
C PRO A 102 -3.86 3.84 -2.11
N ALA A 103 -5.00 3.94 -1.44
CA ALA A 103 -6.23 3.25 -1.78
C ALA A 103 -7.38 4.24 -1.91
N LYS A 104 -8.38 3.86 -2.72
CA LYS A 104 -9.50 4.75 -3.03
C LYS A 104 -10.44 4.94 -1.84
N ALA A 105 -11.03 6.13 -1.74
CA ALA A 105 -12.00 6.50 -0.72
C ALA A 105 -13.30 5.66 -0.73
N GLU A 106 -13.60 4.91 -1.80
CA GLU A 106 -14.83 4.09 -1.83
C GLU A 106 -14.76 2.90 -0.87
N ILE A 107 -13.55 2.44 -0.47
CA ILE A 107 -13.44 1.32 0.47
C ILE A 107 -13.93 1.67 1.88
N PRO A 108 -13.48 2.76 2.53
CA PRO A 108 -14.03 3.14 3.83
C PRO A 108 -15.50 3.57 3.78
N ASN A 109 -16.00 4.00 2.61
CA ASN A 109 -17.35 4.55 2.47
C ASN A 109 -18.41 3.50 2.07
N GLU A 110 -18.04 2.49 1.28
CA GLU A 110 -19.00 1.53 0.70
C GLU A 110 -18.77 0.08 1.13
N LYS A 111 -17.64 -0.24 1.78
CA LYS A 111 -17.31 -1.62 2.17
C LYS A 111 -17.53 -1.87 3.66
N PRO A 112 -17.82 -3.13 4.04
CA PRO A 112 -17.94 -3.51 5.44
C PRO A 112 -16.68 -3.19 6.25
N ALA A 113 -16.86 -2.89 7.54
CA ALA A 113 -15.76 -2.53 8.44
C ALA A 113 -14.62 -3.56 8.46
N ILE A 114 -14.93 -4.85 8.31
CA ILE A 114 -13.93 -5.91 8.25
C ILE A 114 -13.00 -5.79 7.04
N VAL A 115 -13.53 -5.36 5.88
CA VAL A 115 -12.74 -5.16 4.65
C VAL A 115 -11.81 -3.98 4.83
N ARG A 116 -12.30 -2.88 5.42
CA ARG A 116 -11.49 -1.71 5.76
C ARG A 116 -10.35 -2.08 6.71
N VAL A 117 -10.66 -2.74 7.82
CA VAL A 117 -9.65 -3.16 8.81
C VAL A 117 -8.62 -4.10 8.19
N ALA A 118 -9.04 -5.06 7.37
CA ALA A 118 -8.12 -5.93 6.67
C ALA A 118 -7.17 -5.15 5.74
N ALA A 119 -7.70 -4.19 4.97
CA ALA A 119 -6.89 -3.37 4.08
C ALA A 119 -5.90 -2.47 4.83
N GLU A 120 -6.31 -1.83 5.92
CA GLU A 120 -5.43 -1.02 6.78
C GLU A 120 -4.31 -1.86 7.38
N ASN A 121 -4.61 -3.08 7.84
CA ASN A 121 -3.60 -3.99 8.37
C ASN A 121 -2.59 -4.46 7.31
N VAL A 122 -2.90 -4.35 6.01
CA VAL A 122 -1.98 -4.64 4.91
C VAL A 122 -1.19 -3.38 4.49
N GLY A 123 -1.60 -2.19 4.95
CA GLY A 123 -0.90 -0.93 4.71
C GLY A 123 -1.67 0.04 3.81
N ALA A 124 -2.96 -0.22 3.54
CA ALA A 124 -3.79 0.72 2.80
C ALA A 124 -3.97 2.02 3.61
N PHE A 125 -3.77 3.16 2.95
CA PHE A 125 -4.18 4.47 3.44
C PHE A 125 -5.04 5.15 2.38
N TRP A 126 -6.08 5.86 2.81
CA TRP A 126 -7.15 6.28 1.92
C TRP A 126 -6.91 7.69 1.39
N VAL A 127 -7.06 7.86 0.09
CA VAL A 127 -6.83 9.13 -0.59
C VAL A 127 -8.09 9.59 -1.33
N ILE A 128 -8.36 10.89 -1.25
CA ILE A 128 -9.34 11.57 -2.10
C ILE A 128 -8.60 12.00 -3.37
N ARG A 129 -9.12 11.63 -4.54
CA ARG A 129 -8.55 12.05 -5.83
C ARG A 129 -9.30 13.27 -6.32
N LYS A 130 -8.65 14.04 -7.20
CA LYS A 130 -9.27 15.23 -7.83
C LYS A 130 -10.66 14.97 -8.41
N LYS A 131 -10.84 13.84 -9.11
CA LYS A 131 -12.15 13.47 -9.70
C LYS A 131 -13.24 13.19 -8.66
N ASP A 132 -12.85 12.78 -7.45
CA ASP A 132 -13.79 12.52 -6.36
C ASP A 132 -14.32 13.87 -5.84
N VAL A 133 -13.52 14.94 -5.90
CA VAL A 133 -13.92 16.33 -5.62
C VAL A 133 -14.86 16.87 -6.71
N THR A 134 -14.52 16.65 -7.98
CA THR A 134 -15.30 17.16 -9.13
C THR A 134 -16.69 16.54 -9.21
N ASN A 135 -16.84 15.26 -8.86
CA ASN A 135 -18.12 14.56 -8.87
C ASN A 135 -19.02 14.93 -7.67
N SER A 136 -18.46 15.52 -6.61
CA SER A 136 -19.23 16.01 -5.45
C SER A 136 -19.85 17.40 -5.65
N GLY A 137 -19.70 18.02 -6.83
CA GLY A 137 -20.33 19.31 -7.14
C GLY A 137 -19.70 20.51 -6.45
N VAL A 138 -18.42 20.40 -6.05
CA VAL A 138 -17.57 21.51 -5.56
C VAL A 138 -16.64 21.96 -6.68
#